data_AF-A0AAW2NV82-F1
#
_entry.id   AF-A0AAW2NV82-F1
#
_cell.length_a   1.000
_cell.length_b   1.000
_cell.length_c   1.000
_cell.angle_alpha   90.00
_cell.angle_beta   90.00
_cell.angle_gamma   90.00
#
_symmetry.space_group_name_H-M   'P 1'
#
loop_
_entity.id
_entity.type
_entity.pdbx_description
1 polymer ?
#
loop_
_entity_poly.entity_id
_entity_poly.type
_entity_poly.pdbx_seq_one_letter_code
_entity_poly.pdbx_strand_id
1 'polypeptide(L)'
;MYEVECQSIEPERIKFKGMIEEYFKENGIEYSDSVISKFANFRVGKLPSWLCVWMCKNDEEVVAVIAHELGHWKLNHTMFSFIAVQILTLLQFGGYTLVRNSKDLFQSFGFDTQPVLIGLILFQHTVIPLQHLVSFLLNLVSRAFEFQADAFAKKLGYGAPLRAGLIKLQEENLSAMNTDPWYSAYHYSHPPLVERLAAIDEPDKKTD
;
A
#
# COMPACT_ATOMS: atom_id res chain seq x y z
N MET A 1 13.64 -6.95 -8.78
CA MET A 1 12.84 -8.17 -9.03
C MET A 1 11.55 -8.10 -8.18
N TYR A 2 10.39 -8.53 -8.70
CA TYR A 2 9.17 -8.93 -7.96
C TYR A 2 9.57 -10.26 -7.34
N GLU A 3 9.29 -10.41 -6.06
CA GLU A 3 9.68 -11.55 -5.24
C GLU A 3 8.36 -12.01 -4.62
N VAL A 4 7.74 -13.00 -5.25
CA VAL A 4 6.47 -13.58 -4.79
C VAL A 4 6.83 -14.79 -3.95
N GLU A 5 6.92 -14.55 -2.65
CA GLU A 5 7.33 -15.56 -1.67
C GLU A 5 6.11 -16.36 -1.22
N CYS A 6 5.94 -17.57 -1.78
CA CYS A 6 4.84 -18.48 -1.43
C CYS A 6 5.36 -19.61 -0.52
N GLN A 7 5.15 -19.47 0.79
CA GLN A 7 5.56 -20.47 1.77
C GLN A 7 4.42 -21.48 2.03
N SER A 8 4.28 -22.46 1.13
CA SER A 8 3.44 -23.65 1.36
C SER A 8 4.24 -24.80 1.97
N ILE A 9 3.56 -25.63 2.77
CA ILE A 9 4.10 -26.87 3.33
C ILE A 9 4.25 -27.96 2.24
N GLU A 10 3.51 -27.87 1.13
CA GLU A 10 3.59 -28.78 -0.02
C GLU A 10 3.71 -28.00 -1.35
N PRO A 11 4.93 -27.58 -1.76
CA PRO A 11 5.13 -26.72 -2.94
C PRO A 11 4.80 -27.36 -4.29
N GLU A 12 4.75 -28.70 -4.39
CA GLU A 12 4.41 -29.39 -5.64
C GLU A 12 2.90 -29.56 -5.88
N ARG A 13 2.05 -29.38 -4.86
CA ARG A 13 0.59 -29.49 -5.02
C ARG A 13 -0.11 -28.21 -5.44
N ILE A 14 0.55 -27.05 -5.33
CA ILE A 14 -0.13 -25.77 -5.51
C ILE A 14 -0.40 -25.52 -7.00
N LYS A 15 -1.70 -25.54 -7.39
CA LYS A 15 -2.16 -25.08 -8.72
C LYS A 15 -1.64 -23.68 -9.08
N PHE A 16 -1.40 -22.88 -8.04
CA PHE A 16 -0.75 -21.57 -8.06
C PHE A 16 0.49 -21.48 -8.95
N LYS A 17 1.40 -22.47 -8.92
CA LYS A 17 2.60 -22.45 -9.80
C LYS A 17 2.17 -22.47 -11.27
N GLY A 18 1.26 -23.36 -11.64
CA GLY A 18 0.73 -23.43 -13.01
C GLY A 18 0.04 -22.14 -13.45
N MET A 19 -0.82 -21.56 -12.62
CA MET A 19 -1.57 -20.33 -12.96
C MET A 19 -0.66 -19.10 -13.11
N ILE A 20 0.37 -18.96 -12.27
CA ILE A 20 1.34 -17.87 -12.40
C ILE A 20 2.24 -18.06 -13.62
N GLU A 21 2.68 -19.29 -13.90
CA GLU A 21 3.42 -19.59 -15.13
C GLU A 21 2.60 -19.34 -16.39
N GLU A 22 1.30 -19.65 -16.37
CA GLU A 22 0.37 -19.39 -17.48
C GLU A 22 0.20 -17.88 -17.70
N TYR A 23 -0.09 -17.11 -16.64
CA TYR A 23 -0.15 -15.64 -16.71
C TYR A 23 1.17 -15.00 -17.22
N PHE A 24 2.33 -15.49 -16.77
CA PHE A 24 3.62 -15.01 -17.27
C PHE A 24 3.86 -15.39 -18.73
N LYS A 25 3.46 -16.59 -19.17
CA LYS A 25 3.54 -17.00 -20.59
C LYS A 25 2.63 -16.16 -21.48
N GLU A 26 1.38 -15.92 -21.07
CA GLU A 26 0.42 -15.09 -21.82
C GLU A 26 0.88 -13.64 -21.96
N ASN A 27 1.60 -13.11 -20.97
CA ASN A 27 2.10 -11.73 -20.96
C ASN A 27 3.56 -11.60 -21.43
N GLY A 28 4.21 -12.69 -21.87
CA GLY A 28 5.59 -12.67 -22.39
C GLY A 28 6.67 -12.32 -21.36
N ILE A 29 6.46 -12.68 -20.09
CA ILE A 29 7.34 -12.34 -18.96
C ILE A 29 8.30 -13.50 -18.67
N GLU A 30 9.61 -13.30 -18.89
CA GLU A 30 10.65 -14.29 -18.55
C GLU A 30 10.70 -14.54 -17.03
N TYR A 31 10.78 -15.81 -16.62
CA TYR A 31 10.87 -16.22 -15.20
C TYR A 31 11.89 -17.36 -15.00
N SER A 32 12.29 -17.61 -13.74
CA SER A 32 13.22 -18.68 -13.37
C SER A 32 12.99 -19.15 -11.92
N ASP A 33 13.07 -20.47 -11.70
CA ASP A 33 12.95 -21.12 -10.38
C ASP A 33 14.27 -21.02 -9.59
N SER A 34 14.20 -20.75 -8.26
CA SER A 34 15.37 -20.75 -7.38
C SER A 34 15.67 -22.11 -6.74
N VAL A 35 16.94 -22.54 -6.76
CA VAL A 35 17.40 -23.85 -6.26
C VAL A 35 17.90 -23.80 -4.79
N ILE A 36 18.09 -22.60 -4.22
CA ILE A 36 18.75 -22.40 -2.91
C ILE A 36 17.84 -22.73 -1.72
N SER A 37 16.54 -22.91 -1.98
CA SER A 37 15.49 -22.92 -0.97
C SER A 37 14.40 -23.91 -1.40
N LYS A 38 13.87 -24.78 -0.53
CA LYS A 38 12.74 -25.70 -0.84
C LYS A 38 11.39 -24.99 -0.96
N PHE A 39 11.36 -23.89 -1.72
CA PHE A 39 10.25 -22.96 -1.86
C PHE A 39 10.21 -22.47 -3.32
N ALA A 40 9.01 -22.26 -3.86
CA ALA A 40 8.84 -21.78 -5.22
C ALA A 40 9.13 -20.26 -5.30
N ASN A 41 10.41 -19.91 -5.45
CA ASN A 41 10.89 -18.53 -5.49
C ASN A 41 11.04 -18.03 -6.95
N PHE A 42 10.10 -17.19 -7.39
CA PHE A 42 10.09 -16.53 -8.71
C PHE A 42 10.63 -15.09 -8.61
N ARG A 43 11.51 -14.66 -9.55
CA ARG A 43 12.26 -13.37 -9.52
C ARG A 43 12.18 -12.54 -10.82
N VAL A 44 11.35 -11.50 -10.93
CA VAL A 44 11.28 -10.57 -12.12
C VAL A 44 10.59 -9.27 -11.72
N GLY A 45 11.00 -8.00 -12.00
CA GLY A 45 10.19 -6.78 -11.67
C GLY A 45 10.49 -5.96 -10.37
N LYS A 46 9.51 -5.48 -9.56
CA LYS A 46 9.62 -5.13 -8.09
C LYS A 46 8.28 -4.83 -7.33
N LEU A 47 8.08 -5.40 -6.12
CA LEU A 47 6.89 -5.25 -5.23
C LEU A 47 7.30 -5.15 -3.73
N PRO A 48 6.58 -4.44 -2.84
CA PRO A 48 6.84 -4.43 -1.40
C PRO A 48 6.21 -5.66 -0.71
N SER A 49 7.05 -6.56 -0.19
CA SER A 49 6.62 -7.80 0.47
C SER A 49 6.38 -7.60 1.96
N TRP A 50 5.12 -7.59 2.43
CA TRP A 50 4.82 -7.81 3.85
C TRP A 50 3.50 -8.61 4.06
N LEU A 51 3.65 -9.81 4.62
CA LEU A 51 2.71 -10.55 5.48
C LEU A 51 1.44 -11.26 4.92
N CYS A 52 0.75 -10.80 3.88
CA CYS A 52 -0.59 -11.36 3.56
C CYS A 52 -0.67 -12.86 3.19
N VAL A 53 0.39 -13.44 2.63
CA VAL A 53 0.36 -14.82 2.09
C VAL A 53 0.32 -15.91 3.17
N TRP A 54 0.79 -15.61 4.39
CA TRP A 54 0.91 -16.61 5.48
C TRP A 54 -0.42 -17.02 6.15
N MET A 55 -1.47 -16.23 5.97
CA MET A 55 -2.71 -16.32 6.79
C MET A 55 -3.88 -16.94 6.01
N CYS A 56 -3.80 -16.90 4.68
CA CYS A 56 -4.75 -17.54 3.77
C CYS A 56 -4.49 -19.06 3.75
N LYS A 57 -5.52 -19.87 4.00
CA LYS A 57 -5.42 -21.35 4.08
C LYS A 57 -5.93 -22.04 2.82
N ASN A 58 -6.56 -21.27 1.94
CA ASN A 58 -7.12 -21.72 0.66
C ASN A 58 -6.39 -20.97 -0.46
N ASP A 59 -5.96 -21.69 -1.50
CA ASP A 59 -5.27 -21.14 -2.67
C ASP A 59 -6.08 -19.99 -3.31
N GLU A 60 -7.40 -20.08 -3.30
CA GLU A 60 -8.28 -19.04 -3.87
C GLU A 60 -8.24 -17.73 -3.06
N GLU A 61 -8.12 -17.77 -1.73
CA GLU A 61 -7.93 -16.59 -0.87
C GLU A 61 -6.60 -15.90 -1.23
N VAL A 62 -5.52 -16.68 -1.38
CA VAL A 62 -4.17 -16.18 -1.73
C VAL A 62 -4.18 -15.50 -3.11
N VAL A 63 -4.76 -16.15 -4.12
CA VAL A 63 -4.86 -15.60 -5.48
C VAL A 63 -5.69 -14.32 -5.50
N ALA A 64 -6.75 -14.24 -4.70
CA ALA A 64 -7.59 -13.06 -4.62
C ALA A 64 -6.86 -11.84 -4.01
N VAL A 65 -6.06 -12.04 -2.95
CA VAL A 65 -5.22 -10.96 -2.40
C VAL A 65 -4.11 -10.57 -3.37
N ILE A 66 -3.50 -11.51 -4.09
CA ILE A 66 -2.51 -11.19 -5.13
C ILE A 66 -3.17 -10.43 -6.30
N ALA A 67 -4.42 -10.73 -6.65
CA ALA A 67 -5.15 -9.94 -7.63
C ALA A 67 -5.37 -8.48 -7.18
N HIS A 68 -5.58 -8.23 -5.87
CA HIS A 68 -5.61 -6.88 -5.30
C HIS A 68 -4.25 -6.17 -5.41
N GLU A 69 -3.15 -6.83 -5.03
CA GLU A 69 -1.79 -6.28 -5.17
C GLU A 69 -1.42 -5.98 -6.65
N LEU A 70 -1.81 -6.86 -7.58
CA LEU A 70 -1.68 -6.62 -9.01
C LEU A 70 -2.51 -5.42 -9.48
N GLY A 71 -3.64 -5.12 -8.81
CA GLY A 71 -4.42 -3.91 -9.02
C GLY A 71 -3.63 -2.63 -8.69
N HIS A 72 -2.97 -2.60 -7.53
CA HIS A 72 -2.09 -1.48 -7.15
C HIS A 72 -0.94 -1.26 -8.14
N TRP A 73 -0.36 -2.35 -8.66
CA TRP A 73 0.65 -2.28 -9.71
C TRP A 73 0.07 -1.77 -11.04
N LYS A 74 -1.03 -2.36 -11.52
CA LYS A 74 -1.66 -2.05 -12.81
C LYS A 74 -2.13 -0.58 -12.89
N LEU A 75 -2.58 -0.03 -11.77
CA LEU A 75 -3.05 1.35 -11.64
C LEU A 75 -1.94 2.33 -11.21
N ASN A 76 -0.69 1.87 -11.09
CA ASN A 76 0.48 2.67 -10.76
C ASN A 76 0.41 3.40 -9.39
N HIS A 77 -0.39 2.90 -8.43
CA HIS A 77 -0.57 3.51 -7.11
C HIS A 77 0.77 3.72 -6.38
N THR A 78 1.69 2.76 -6.48
CA THR A 78 3.04 2.84 -5.91
C THR A 78 3.89 3.94 -6.56
N MET A 79 3.80 4.11 -7.88
CA MET A 79 4.55 5.16 -8.60
C MET A 79 3.98 6.55 -8.32
N PHE A 80 2.66 6.68 -8.24
CA PHE A 80 2.01 7.92 -7.80
C PHE A 80 2.47 8.31 -6.39
N SER A 81 2.41 7.37 -5.44
CA SER A 81 2.80 7.60 -4.05
C SER A 81 4.29 7.97 -3.93
N PHE A 82 5.15 7.31 -4.70
CA PHE A 82 6.57 7.64 -4.77
C PHE A 82 6.80 9.08 -5.26
N ILE A 83 6.18 9.46 -6.39
CA ILE A 83 6.29 10.81 -6.97
C ILE A 83 5.75 11.87 -5.99
N ALA A 84 4.61 11.62 -5.35
CA ALA A 84 4.03 12.52 -4.36
C ALA A 84 4.99 12.76 -3.17
N VAL A 85 5.65 11.72 -2.67
CA VAL A 85 6.66 11.83 -1.61
C VAL A 85 7.91 12.60 -2.08
N GLN A 86 8.38 12.40 -3.33
CA GLN A 86 9.50 13.19 -3.87
C GLN A 86 9.15 14.68 -3.97
N ILE A 87 7.95 15.01 -4.47
CA ILE A 87 7.46 16.40 -4.56
C ILE A 87 7.34 17.02 -3.16
N LEU A 88 6.74 16.32 -2.20
CA LEU A 88 6.62 16.79 -0.82
C LEU A 88 8.00 17.03 -0.18
N THR A 89 8.95 16.13 -0.40
CA THR A 89 10.34 16.26 0.09
C THR A 89 11.02 17.49 -0.51
N LEU A 90 10.87 17.73 -1.82
CA LEU A 90 11.40 18.91 -2.49
C LEU A 90 10.78 20.21 -1.95
N LEU A 91 9.46 20.23 -1.73
CA LEU A 91 8.76 21.36 -1.13
C LEU A 91 9.21 21.62 0.32
N GLN A 92 9.49 20.56 1.10
CA GLN A 92 10.05 20.69 2.45
C GLN A 92 11.46 21.30 2.43
N PHE A 93 12.36 20.83 1.56
CA PHE A 93 13.68 21.46 1.41
C PHE A 93 13.58 22.92 0.93
N GLY A 94 12.65 23.22 0.02
CA GLY A 94 12.35 24.59 -0.39
C GLY A 94 11.88 25.46 0.77
N GLY A 95 10.89 25.00 1.55
CA GLY A 95 10.37 25.69 2.73
C GLY A 95 11.43 25.90 3.83
N TYR A 96 12.35 24.94 4.01
CA TYR A 96 13.47 25.07 4.93
C TYR A 96 14.39 26.25 4.59
N THR A 97 14.54 26.64 3.31
CA THR A 97 15.33 27.82 2.94
C THR A 97 14.74 29.12 3.52
N LEU A 98 13.42 29.21 3.66
CA LEU A 98 12.74 30.37 4.25
C LEU A 98 13.08 30.51 5.73
N VAL A 99 13.01 29.39 6.48
CA VAL A 99 13.42 29.33 7.89
C VAL A 99 14.91 29.64 8.03
N ARG A 100 15.77 29.02 7.20
CA ARG A 100 17.23 29.21 7.27
C ARG A 100 17.65 30.67 7.01
N ASN A 101 16.93 31.41 6.17
CA ASN A 101 17.25 32.79 5.84
C ASN A 101 16.72 33.80 6.87
N SER A 102 15.70 33.47 7.66
CA SER A 102 15.20 34.32 8.74
C SER A 102 16.19 34.37 9.91
N LYS A 103 16.59 35.58 10.35
CA LYS A 103 17.38 35.77 11.58
C LYS A 103 16.45 35.90 12.79
N ASP A 104 15.39 36.69 12.63
CA ASP A 104 14.40 37.02 13.64
C ASP A 104 13.76 35.75 14.25
N LEU A 105 13.54 34.72 13.43
CA LEU A 105 13.05 33.42 13.90
C LEU A 105 14.01 32.75 14.88
N PHE A 106 15.32 32.68 14.57
CA PHE A 106 16.32 32.10 15.48
C PHE A 106 16.48 32.94 16.75
N GLN A 107 16.48 34.26 16.63
CA GLN A 107 16.56 35.18 17.78
C GLN A 107 15.33 35.05 18.70
N SER A 108 14.15 34.83 18.14
CA SER A 108 12.91 34.57 18.91
C SER A 108 12.98 33.30 19.78
N PHE A 109 13.84 32.34 19.42
CA PHE A 109 14.14 31.14 20.20
C PHE A 109 15.47 31.25 20.99
N GLY A 110 16.05 32.44 21.10
CA GLY A 110 17.26 32.71 21.90
C GLY A 110 18.59 32.34 21.24
N PHE A 111 18.64 32.20 19.91
CA PHE A 111 19.86 31.88 19.17
C PHE A 111 20.40 33.11 18.41
N ASP A 112 21.58 33.60 18.83
CA ASP A 112 22.32 34.69 18.14
C ASP A 112 22.94 34.26 16.80
N THR A 113 23.12 32.95 16.63
CA THR A 113 23.62 32.33 15.39
C THR A 113 22.51 31.51 14.73
N GLN A 114 22.75 31.03 13.50
CA GLN A 114 21.79 30.18 12.78
C GLN A 114 22.33 28.76 12.57
N PRO A 115 22.42 27.89 13.61
CA PRO A 115 22.85 26.51 13.44
C PRO A 115 21.88 25.73 12.55
N VAL A 116 22.41 25.01 11.57
CA VAL A 116 21.64 24.24 10.59
C VAL A 116 20.67 23.25 11.26
N LEU A 117 21.13 22.53 12.29
CA LEU A 117 20.32 21.56 13.02
C LEU A 117 19.15 22.21 13.77
N ILE A 118 19.38 23.36 14.41
CA ILE A 118 18.32 24.11 15.11
C ILE A 118 17.29 24.63 14.10
N GLY A 119 17.74 25.17 12.96
CA GLY A 119 16.85 25.58 11.88
C GLY A 119 15.95 24.44 11.38
N LEU A 120 16.50 23.22 11.26
CA LEU A 120 15.74 22.05 10.83
C LEU A 120 14.68 21.65 11.87
N ILE A 121 14.99 21.72 13.16
CA ILE A 121 14.03 21.45 14.26
C ILE A 121 12.93 22.51 14.28
N LEU A 122 13.28 23.79 14.17
CA LEU A 122 12.30 24.89 14.11
C LEU A 122 11.39 24.77 12.88
N PHE A 123 11.95 24.42 11.73
CA PHE A 123 11.18 24.15 10.51
C PHE A 123 10.20 22.99 10.70
N GLN A 124 10.65 21.84 11.22
CA GLN A 124 9.78 20.69 11.49
C GLN A 124 8.57 21.09 12.34
N HIS A 125 8.79 21.80 13.46
CA HIS A 125 7.70 22.25 14.33
C HIS A 125 6.76 23.25 13.65
N THR A 126 7.31 24.16 12.83
CA THR A 126 6.52 25.17 12.10
C THR A 126 5.60 24.53 11.05
N VAL A 127 6.01 23.40 10.43
CA VAL A 127 5.21 22.73 9.39
C VAL A 127 4.25 21.65 9.90
N ILE A 128 4.26 21.30 11.19
CA ILE A 128 3.32 20.31 11.80
C ILE A 128 1.85 20.50 11.34
N PRO A 129 1.22 21.70 11.44
CA PRO A 129 -0.19 21.85 11.05
C PRO A 129 -0.41 21.61 9.55
N LEU A 130 0.53 22.01 8.69
CA LEU A 130 0.49 21.71 7.25
C LEU A 130 0.67 20.22 6.99
N GLN A 131 1.58 19.56 7.71
CA GLN A 131 1.83 18.12 7.60
C GLN A 131 0.60 17.30 7.97
N HIS A 132 -0.17 17.69 8.99
CA HIS A 132 -1.44 17.04 9.32
C HIS A 132 -2.49 17.17 8.20
N LEU A 133 -2.61 18.35 7.57
CA LEU A 133 -3.52 18.54 6.42
C LEU A 133 -3.08 17.71 5.20
N VAL A 134 -1.78 17.69 4.88
CA VAL A 134 -1.23 16.88 3.79
C VAL A 134 -1.41 15.39 4.08
N SER A 135 -1.18 14.93 5.31
CA SER A 135 -1.38 13.53 5.72
C SER A 135 -2.83 13.11 5.58
N PHE A 136 -3.79 13.96 5.94
CA PHE A 136 -5.22 13.69 5.77
C PHE A 136 -5.58 13.48 4.29
N LEU A 137 -5.13 14.39 3.41
CA LEU A 137 -5.35 14.28 1.96
C LEU A 137 -4.71 13.02 1.36
N LEU A 138 -3.49 12.67 1.78
CA LEU A 138 -2.82 11.45 1.33
C LEU A 138 -3.53 10.18 1.83
N ASN A 139 -4.07 10.18 3.05
CA ASN A 139 -4.86 9.05 3.57
C ASN A 139 -6.17 8.86 2.79
N LEU A 140 -6.85 9.94 2.39
CA LEU A 140 -8.03 9.85 1.51
C LEU A 140 -7.68 9.26 0.13
N VAL A 141 -6.54 9.66 -0.46
CA VAL A 141 -6.06 9.09 -1.74
C VAL A 141 -5.68 7.61 -1.58
N SER A 142 -5.00 7.24 -0.48
CA SER A 142 -4.68 5.86 -0.14
C SER A 142 -5.93 4.99 -0.04
N ARG A 143 -6.97 5.46 0.66
CA ARG A 143 -8.27 4.76 0.73
C ARG A 143 -8.91 4.58 -0.65
N ALA A 144 -8.82 5.58 -1.52
CA ALA A 144 -9.32 5.49 -2.89
C ALA A 144 -8.53 4.47 -3.75
N PHE A 145 -7.24 4.26 -3.48
CA PHE A 145 -6.42 3.24 -4.13
C PHE A 145 -6.83 1.82 -3.72
N GLU A 146 -7.14 1.60 -2.43
CA GLU A 146 -7.64 0.32 -1.92
C GLU A 146 -8.95 -0.11 -2.63
N PHE A 147 -9.93 0.80 -2.73
CA PHE A 147 -11.19 0.51 -3.42
C PHE A 147 -10.99 0.22 -4.92
N GLN A 148 -10.04 0.88 -5.57
CA GLN A 148 -9.71 0.61 -6.96
C GLN A 148 -9.02 -0.75 -7.16
N ALA A 149 -8.17 -1.16 -6.23
CA ALA A 149 -7.53 -2.47 -6.21
C ALA A 149 -8.53 -3.61 -5.91
N ASP A 150 -9.46 -3.40 -4.96
CA ASP A 150 -10.58 -4.32 -4.70
C ASP A 150 -11.48 -4.47 -5.92
N ALA A 151 -11.83 -3.36 -6.59
CA ALA A 151 -12.59 -3.39 -7.84
C ALA A 151 -11.84 -4.08 -8.99
N PHE A 152 -10.52 -4.01 -9.04
CA PHE A 152 -9.70 -4.73 -10.02
C PHE A 152 -9.71 -6.24 -9.76
N ALA A 153 -9.47 -6.69 -8.51
CA ALA A 153 -9.54 -8.09 -8.13
C ALA A 153 -10.93 -8.69 -8.39
N LYS A 154 -11.99 -7.93 -8.11
CA LYS A 154 -13.37 -8.28 -8.43
C LYS A 154 -13.63 -8.45 -9.93
N LYS A 155 -13.14 -7.54 -10.78
CA LYS A 155 -13.24 -7.65 -12.25
C LYS A 155 -12.55 -8.89 -12.82
N LEU A 156 -11.54 -9.42 -12.11
CA LEU A 156 -10.89 -10.69 -12.43
C LEU A 156 -11.65 -11.93 -11.93
N GLY A 157 -12.82 -11.76 -11.31
CA GLY A 157 -13.65 -12.85 -10.77
C GLY A 157 -13.37 -13.21 -9.31
N TYR A 158 -12.38 -12.57 -8.67
CA TYR A 158 -11.92 -12.94 -7.32
C TYR A 158 -12.62 -12.21 -6.17
N GLY A 159 -13.77 -11.55 -6.41
CA GLY A 159 -14.48 -10.78 -5.37
C GLY A 159 -14.90 -11.61 -4.16
N ALA A 160 -15.49 -12.79 -4.37
CA ALA A 160 -15.91 -13.69 -3.29
C ALA A 160 -14.73 -14.26 -2.45
N PRO A 161 -13.64 -14.80 -3.03
CA PRO A 161 -12.49 -15.23 -2.26
C PRO A 161 -11.72 -14.06 -1.62
N LEU A 162 -11.70 -12.87 -2.23
CA LEU A 162 -11.12 -11.66 -1.61
C LEU A 162 -11.87 -11.29 -0.32
N ARG A 163 -13.20 -11.28 -0.37
CA ARG A 163 -14.06 -11.05 0.79
C ARG A 163 -13.79 -12.05 1.93
N ALA A 164 -13.61 -13.34 1.60
CA ALA A 164 -13.26 -14.35 2.60
C ALA A 164 -11.86 -14.09 3.22
N GLY A 165 -10.86 -13.81 2.39
CA GLY A 165 -9.51 -13.47 2.83
C GLY A 165 -9.48 -12.23 3.74
N LEU A 166 -10.17 -11.15 3.36
CA LEU A 166 -10.23 -9.90 4.14
C LEU A 166 -10.89 -10.07 5.51
N ILE A 167 -11.99 -10.84 5.61
CA ILE A 167 -12.64 -11.14 6.90
C ILE A 167 -11.65 -11.88 7.82
N LYS A 168 -10.99 -12.90 7.31
CA LYS A 168 -10.05 -13.72 8.06
C LYS A 168 -8.79 -12.95 8.48
N LEU A 169 -8.27 -12.09 7.61
CA LEU A 169 -7.18 -11.17 7.95
C LEU A 169 -7.59 -10.20 9.07
N GLN A 170 -8.84 -9.73 9.09
CA GLN A 170 -9.35 -8.89 10.19
C GLN A 170 -9.47 -9.66 11.51
N GLU A 171 -10.00 -10.89 11.47
CA GLU A 171 -10.16 -11.76 12.65
C GLU A 171 -8.81 -12.07 13.31
N GLU A 172 -7.82 -12.51 12.53
CA GLU A 172 -6.49 -12.88 13.03
C GLU A 172 -5.68 -11.65 13.52
N ASN A 173 -5.84 -10.48 12.88
CA ASN A 173 -5.20 -9.25 13.35
C ASN A 173 -5.94 -8.56 14.52
N LEU A 174 -7.10 -9.08 14.95
CA LEU A 174 -7.96 -8.50 15.99
C LEU A 174 -8.29 -7.02 15.75
N SER A 175 -8.37 -6.63 14.48
CA SER A 175 -8.54 -5.24 14.05
C SER A 175 -9.95 -4.71 14.34
N ALA A 176 -10.05 -3.42 14.67
CA ALA A 176 -11.33 -2.79 15.01
C ALA A 176 -12.33 -2.85 13.84
N MET A 177 -13.47 -3.54 14.04
CA MET A 177 -14.48 -3.76 13.01
C MET A 177 -15.37 -2.53 12.74
N ASN A 178 -15.70 -1.76 13.77
CA ASN A 178 -16.50 -0.55 13.67
C ASN A 178 -15.69 0.62 14.25
N THR A 179 -15.37 1.60 13.42
CA THR A 179 -14.55 2.76 13.78
C THR A 179 -15.25 4.02 13.31
N ASP A 180 -15.09 5.11 14.06
CA ASP A 180 -15.72 6.39 13.73
C ASP A 180 -15.25 6.87 12.33
N PRO A 181 -16.16 7.35 11.46
CA PRO A 181 -15.81 7.75 10.09
C PRO A 181 -14.78 8.89 9.99
N TRP A 182 -14.73 9.80 10.97
CA TRP A 182 -13.74 10.88 11.00
C TRP A 182 -12.40 10.37 11.52
N TYR A 183 -12.43 9.53 12.55
CA TYR A 183 -11.23 8.85 13.05
C TYR A 183 -10.58 8.00 11.96
N SER A 184 -11.36 7.18 11.24
CA SER A 184 -10.84 6.33 10.16
C SER A 184 -10.33 7.14 8.97
N ALA A 185 -11.03 8.22 8.59
CA ALA A 185 -10.57 9.12 7.53
C ALA A 185 -9.27 9.84 7.86
N TYR A 186 -9.00 10.12 9.14
CA TYR A 186 -7.79 10.80 9.56
C TYR A 186 -6.63 9.86 9.84
N HIS A 187 -6.86 8.75 10.53
CA HIS A 187 -5.79 7.87 11.04
C HIS A 187 -5.47 6.66 10.15
N TYR A 188 -6.37 6.20 9.29
CA TYR A 188 -6.17 4.96 8.55
C TYR A 188 -5.89 5.20 7.05
N SER A 189 -4.79 4.61 6.57
CA SER A 189 -4.45 4.51 5.15
C SER A 189 -5.34 3.53 4.38
N HIS A 190 -5.92 2.54 5.09
CA HIS A 190 -6.86 1.56 4.56
C HIS A 190 -8.28 1.85 5.07
N PRO A 191 -9.32 1.74 4.22
CA PRO A 191 -10.70 1.87 4.68
C PRO A 191 -11.08 0.69 5.58
N PRO A 192 -11.97 0.89 6.59
CA PRO A 192 -12.49 -0.17 7.44
C PRO A 192 -13.05 -1.36 6.63
N LEU A 193 -12.91 -2.57 7.16
CA LEU A 193 -13.37 -3.81 6.50
C LEU A 193 -14.82 -3.69 5.97
N VAL A 194 -15.73 -3.13 6.77
CA VAL A 194 -17.15 -2.99 6.42
C VAL A 194 -17.34 -2.17 5.13
N GLU A 195 -16.54 -1.12 4.91
CA GLU A 195 -16.60 -0.31 3.69
C GLU A 195 -16.09 -1.10 2.47
N ARG A 196 -14.99 -1.86 2.63
CA ARG A 196 -14.42 -2.71 1.56
C ARG A 196 -15.39 -3.81 1.15
N LEU A 197 -15.98 -4.50 2.13
CA LEU A 197 -16.95 -5.56 1.86
C LEU A 197 -18.19 -5.01 1.14
N ALA A 198 -18.70 -3.85 1.55
CA ALA A 198 -19.83 -3.20 0.86
C ALA A 198 -19.50 -2.85 -0.61
N ALA A 199 -18.28 -2.38 -0.90
CA ALA A 199 -17.83 -2.09 -2.27
C ALA A 199 -17.62 -3.37 -3.11
N ILE A 200 -17.16 -4.46 -2.50
CA ILE A 200 -17.04 -5.78 -3.14
C ILE A 200 -18.43 -6.37 -3.44
N ASP A 201 -19.39 -6.22 -2.52
CA ASP A 201 -20.74 -6.78 -2.64
C ASP A 201 -21.70 -5.94 -3.53
N GLU A 202 -21.41 -4.66 -3.85
CA GLU A 202 -22.22 -3.83 -4.78
C GLU A 202 -22.25 -4.45 -6.20
N PRO A 203 -23.41 -4.71 -6.83
CA PRO A 203 -23.44 -5.35 -8.16
C PRO A 203 -22.75 -4.49 -9.22
N ASP A 204 -22.00 -5.14 -10.13
CA ASP A 204 -21.33 -4.43 -11.22
C ASP A 204 -22.34 -3.63 -12.05
N LYS A 205 -22.14 -2.31 -12.11
CA LYS A 205 -22.91 -1.43 -13.00
C LYS A 205 -22.60 -1.86 -14.43
N LYS A 206 -23.60 -2.41 -15.12
CA LYS A 206 -23.52 -2.71 -16.55
C LYS A 206 -23.10 -1.44 -17.29
N THR A 207 -21.93 -1.50 -17.90
CA THR A 207 -21.54 -0.58 -18.95
C THR A 207 -22.24 -1.03 -20.22
N ASP A 208 -23.38 -0.41 -20.51
CA ASP A 208 -24.05 -0.47 -21.81
C ASP A 208 -23.23 0.31 -22.87
#